data_AF-A0A497JIH2-F1
#
_entry.id   AF-A0A497JIH2-F1
#
_cell.length_a   1.000
_cell.length_b   1.000
_cell.length_c   1.000
_cell.angle_alpha   90.00
_cell.angle_beta   90.00
_cell.angle_gamma   90.00
#
_symmetry.space_group_name_H-M   'P 1'
#
loop_
_entity.id
_entity.type
_entity.pdbx_description
1 polymer ?
#
loop_
_entity_poly.entity_id
_entity_poly.type
_entity_poly.pdbx_seq_one_letter_code
_entity_poly.pdbx_strand_id
1 'polypeptide(L)'
;MHKCEKVYWILMPAIKRELAKILAEKYKLRKKDIAKMLKVTNAAVSQYLKKKRGSRIRLSKKAKEILQKTAEKLIRKNSSALDSAVCKICKEVFA
;
A
#
# COMPACT_ATOMS: atom_id res chain seq x y z
N MET A 1 -3.21 9.69 -24.11
CA MET A 1 -3.40 8.70 -23.02
C MET A 1 -2.02 8.23 -22.56
N HIS A 2 -1.52 8.74 -21.42
CA HIS A 2 -0.17 8.44 -20.93
C HIS A 2 -0.13 7.08 -20.20
N LYS A 3 0.90 6.26 -20.47
CA LYS A 3 1.10 4.89 -19.94
C LYS A 3 0.98 4.77 -18.40
N CYS A 4 1.19 5.84 -17.65
CA CYS A 4 1.13 5.87 -16.19
C CYS A 4 -0.27 5.68 -15.59
N GLU A 5 -1.36 6.01 -16.30
CA GLU A 5 -2.69 6.04 -15.70
C GLU A 5 -3.27 4.63 -15.49
N LYS A 6 -3.24 3.77 -16.51
CA LYS A 6 -3.68 2.36 -16.39
C LYS A 6 -2.89 1.60 -15.32
N VAL A 7 -1.60 1.89 -15.24
CA VAL A 7 -0.67 1.35 -14.25
C VAL A 7 -1.06 1.78 -12.83
N TYR A 8 -1.33 3.06 -12.64
CA TYR A 8 -1.71 3.64 -11.36
C TYR A 8 -2.95 2.95 -10.77
N TRP A 9 -3.96 2.68 -11.60
CA TRP A 9 -5.19 2.00 -11.20
C TRP A 9 -4.99 0.58 -10.66
N ILE A 10 -3.91 -0.12 -11.05
CA ILE A 10 -3.61 -1.47 -10.56
C ILE A 10 -2.58 -1.44 -9.43
N LEU A 11 -1.60 -0.54 -9.52
CA LEU A 11 -0.50 -0.42 -8.57
C LEU A 11 -0.96 0.16 -7.22
N MET A 12 -1.78 1.22 -7.23
CA MET A 12 -2.24 1.85 -5.99
C MET A 12 -3.05 0.90 -5.11
N PRO A 13 -4.03 0.14 -5.64
CA PRO A 13 -4.73 -0.85 -4.83
C PRO A 13 -3.80 -1.96 -4.33
N ALA A 14 -2.79 -2.38 -5.10
CA ALA A 14 -1.85 -3.41 -4.68
C ALA A 14 -0.96 -2.94 -3.51
N ILE A 15 -0.43 -1.72 -3.60
CA ILE A 15 0.36 -1.08 -2.54
C ILE A 15 -0.47 -0.90 -1.27
N LYS A 16 -1.64 -0.26 -1.38
CA LYS A 16 -2.51 0.00 -0.23
C LYS A 16 -2.97 -1.29 0.44
N ARG A 17 -3.23 -2.34 -0.35
CA ARG A 17 -3.55 -3.67 0.18
C ARG A 17 -2.41 -4.25 1.01
N GLU A 18 -1.20 -4.24 0.47
CA GLU A 18 -0.06 -4.85 1.15
C GLU A 18 0.35 -4.06 2.39
N LEU A 19 0.28 -2.73 2.35
CA LEU A 19 0.43 -1.88 3.54
C LEU A 19 -0.63 -2.19 4.60
N ALA A 20 -1.90 -2.32 4.20
CA ALA A 20 -2.98 -2.64 5.14
C ALA A 20 -2.73 -3.98 5.85
N LYS A 21 -2.22 -5.01 5.13
CA LYS A 21 -1.82 -6.28 5.75
C LYS A 21 -0.66 -6.11 6.71
N ILE A 22 0.41 -5.43 6.32
CA ILE A 22 1.58 -5.22 7.19
C ILE A 22 1.15 -4.50 8.49
N LEU A 23 0.36 -3.44 8.36
CA LEU A 23 -0.13 -2.66 9.51
C LEU A 23 -1.07 -3.48 10.42
N ALA A 24 -1.90 -4.35 9.86
CA ALA A 24 -2.79 -5.20 10.65
C ALA A 24 -2.06 -6.40 11.28
N GLU A 25 -1.20 -7.07 10.54
CA GLU A 25 -0.57 -8.34 10.95
C GLU A 25 0.67 -8.11 11.83
N LYS A 26 1.58 -7.22 11.42
CA LYS A 26 2.85 -6.93 12.13
C LYS A 26 2.64 -5.95 13.29
N TYR A 27 1.83 -4.91 13.07
CA TYR A 27 1.64 -3.82 14.04
C TYR A 27 0.32 -3.86 14.80
N LYS A 28 -0.52 -4.88 14.53
CA LYS A 28 -1.81 -5.11 15.22
C LYS A 28 -2.73 -3.88 15.25
N LEU A 29 -2.60 -2.99 14.26
CA LEU A 29 -3.42 -1.78 14.20
C LEU A 29 -4.88 -2.12 13.88
N ARG A 30 -5.81 -1.35 14.45
CA ARG A 30 -7.24 -1.49 14.16
C ARG A 30 -7.52 -0.94 12.76
N LYS A 31 -8.54 -1.50 12.09
CA LYS A 31 -8.95 -1.10 10.74
C LYS A 31 -9.18 0.42 10.61
N LYS A 32 -9.75 1.05 11.65
CA LYS A 32 -10.00 2.50 11.72
C LYS A 32 -8.72 3.34 11.59
N ASP A 33 -7.63 2.89 12.21
CA ASP A 33 -6.37 3.63 12.23
C ASP A 33 -5.65 3.43 10.90
N ILE A 34 -5.66 2.21 10.37
CA ILE A 34 -5.16 1.89 9.03
C ILE A 34 -5.90 2.70 7.96
N ALA A 35 -7.23 2.81 8.05
CA ALA A 35 -8.04 3.57 7.12
C ALA A 35 -7.65 5.05 7.09
N LYS A 36 -7.46 5.65 8.27
CA LYS A 36 -6.96 7.03 8.41
C LYS A 36 -5.56 7.19 7.81
N MET A 37 -4.62 6.31 8.15
CA MET A 37 -3.24 6.36 7.68
C MET A 37 -3.11 6.23 6.16
N LEU A 38 -3.94 5.38 5.54
CA LEU A 38 -3.90 5.13 4.10
C LEU A 38 -4.87 6.00 3.29
N LYS A 39 -5.59 6.91 3.97
CA LYS A 39 -6.64 7.77 3.40
C LYS A 39 -7.65 6.94 2.57
N VAL A 40 -8.20 5.91 3.18
CA VAL A 40 -9.22 5.01 2.58
C VAL A 40 -10.35 4.75 3.59
N THR A 41 -11.42 4.09 3.15
CA THR A 41 -12.53 3.72 4.04
C THR A 41 -12.23 2.43 4.83
N ASN A 42 -12.89 2.26 5.98
CA ASN A 42 -12.85 1.01 6.76
C ASN A 42 -13.30 -0.22 5.93
N ALA A 43 -14.26 0.00 5.03
CA ALA A 43 -14.71 -1.00 4.07
C ALA A 43 -13.58 -1.40 3.11
N ALA A 44 -12.83 -0.42 2.56
CA ALA A 44 -11.68 -0.69 1.70
C ALA A 44 -10.59 -1.50 2.43
N VAL A 45 -10.27 -1.16 3.69
CA VAL A 45 -9.33 -1.94 4.51
C VAL A 45 -9.82 -3.38 4.69
N SER A 46 -11.12 -3.57 5.01
CA SER A 46 -11.70 -4.91 5.12
C SER A 46 -11.60 -5.68 3.79
N GLN A 47 -11.82 -5.04 2.66
CA GLN A 47 -11.67 -5.64 1.33
C GLN A 47 -10.22 -6.02 1.01
N TYR A 48 -9.26 -5.19 1.43
CA TYR A 48 -7.82 -5.48 1.29
C TYR A 48 -7.40 -6.71 2.10
N LEU A 49 -7.85 -6.80 3.36
CA LEU A 49 -7.55 -7.93 4.25
C LEU A 49 -8.25 -9.22 3.78
N LYS A 50 -9.49 -9.12 3.28
CA LYS A 50 -10.26 -10.26 2.72
C LYS A 50 -9.80 -10.69 1.32
N LYS A 51 -8.69 -10.15 0.79
CA LYS A 51 -8.05 -10.51 -0.50
C LYS A 51 -8.90 -10.36 -1.77
N LYS A 52 -10.05 -9.65 -1.76
CA LYS A 52 -10.92 -9.53 -2.96
C LYS A 52 -10.46 -8.52 -4.02
N ARG A 53 -9.65 -7.51 -3.68
CA ARG A 53 -9.08 -6.53 -4.62
C ARG A 53 -7.55 -6.55 -4.62
N GLY A 54 -6.91 -6.41 -5.78
CA GLY A 54 -5.43 -6.37 -5.94
C GLY A 54 -4.73 -7.73 -6.04
N SER A 55 -5.48 -8.82 -6.26
CA SER A 55 -4.92 -10.17 -6.47
C SER A 55 -4.15 -10.35 -7.78
N ARG A 56 -4.33 -9.44 -8.75
CA ARG A 56 -3.75 -9.56 -10.10
C ARG A 56 -2.26 -9.21 -10.19
N ILE A 57 -1.70 -8.52 -9.19
CA ILE A 57 -0.26 -8.18 -9.16
C ILE A 57 0.38 -8.74 -7.90
N ARG A 58 1.41 -9.57 -8.08
CA ARG A 58 2.36 -9.96 -7.04
C ARG A 58 3.47 -8.92 -7.01
N LEU A 59 3.59 -8.20 -5.90
CA LEU A 59 4.73 -7.33 -5.65
C LEU A 59 5.98 -8.19 -5.44
N SER A 60 7.08 -7.79 -6.08
CA SER A 60 8.39 -8.43 -5.92
C SER A 60 8.87 -8.35 -4.46
N LYS A 61 9.87 -9.17 -4.11
CA LYS A 61 10.47 -9.15 -2.76
C LYS A 61 10.98 -7.75 -2.40
N LYS A 62 11.66 -7.08 -3.34
CA LYS A 62 12.15 -5.70 -3.19
C LYS A 62 11.02 -4.70 -2.91
N ALA A 63 9.92 -4.79 -3.66
CA ALA A 63 8.75 -3.93 -3.42
C ALA A 63 8.14 -4.16 -2.03
N LYS A 64 8.07 -5.41 -1.56
CA LYS A 64 7.61 -5.72 -0.20
C LYS A 64 8.53 -5.16 0.88
N GLU A 65 9.85 -5.22 0.70
CA GLU A 65 10.82 -4.61 1.62
C GLU A 65 10.65 -3.10 1.70
N ILE A 66 10.45 -2.43 0.56
CA ILE A 66 10.13 -0.99 0.52
C ILE A 66 8.85 -0.73 1.33
N LEU A 67 7.80 -1.51 1.13
CA LEU A 67 6.53 -1.34 1.86
C LEU A 67 6.64 -1.58 3.36
N GLN A 68 7.49 -2.52 3.80
CA GLN A 68 7.75 -2.72 5.23
C GLN A 68 8.39 -1.49 5.86
N LYS A 69 9.44 -0.94 5.21
CA LYS A 69 10.08 0.31 5.65
C LYS A 69 9.11 1.49 5.63
N THR A 70 8.22 1.54 4.64
CA THR A 70 7.16 2.56 4.56
C THR A 70 6.17 2.44 5.70
N ALA A 71 5.72 1.22 6.05
CA ALA A 71 4.81 1.00 7.17
C ALA A 71 5.41 1.48 8.49
N GLU A 72 6.70 1.25 8.73
CA GLU A 72 7.43 1.76 9.89
C GLU A 72 7.43 3.29 9.95
N LYS A 73 7.69 3.95 8.81
CA LYS A 73 7.66 5.41 8.72
C LYS A 73 6.27 6.00 8.94
N LEU A 74 5.22 5.33 8.43
CA LEU A 74 3.85 5.74 8.62
C LEU A 74 3.43 5.68 10.10
N ILE A 75 3.87 4.65 10.82
CA ILE A 75 3.60 4.52 12.26
C ILE A 75 4.29 5.61 13.07
N ARG A 76 5.50 6.01 12.65
CA ARG A 76 6.23 7.15 13.22
C ARG A 76 5.61 8.52 12.86
N LYS A 77 4.37 8.56 12.37
CA LYS A 77 3.58 9.74 11.96
C LYS A 77 4.22 10.60 10.86
N ASN A 78 5.03 10.02 9.99
CA ASN A 78 5.54 10.75 8.83
C ASN A 78 4.54 10.66 7.66
N SER A 79 3.65 11.65 7.55
CA SER A 79 2.56 11.69 6.57
C SER A 79 3.03 11.64 5.11
N SER A 80 4.27 12.03 4.81
CA SER A 80 4.85 12.03 3.45
C SER A 80 5.46 10.67 3.05
N ALA A 81 5.43 9.67 3.94
CA ALA A 81 6.01 8.36 3.67
C ALA A 81 5.22 7.57 2.61
N LEU A 82 3.91 7.80 2.48
CA LEU A 82 3.08 7.09 1.50
C LEU A 82 3.40 7.51 0.06
N ASP A 83 3.44 8.82 -0.20
CA ASP A 83 3.69 9.37 -1.54
C ASP A 83 5.10 9.00 -2.05
N SER A 84 6.09 9.07 -1.16
CA SER A 84 7.47 8.67 -1.49
C SER A 84 7.59 7.15 -1.77
N ALA A 85 6.83 6.31 -1.08
CA ALA A 85 6.80 4.87 -1.33
C ALA A 85 6.15 4.52 -2.66
N VAL A 86 5.05 5.21 -3.00
CA VAL A 86 4.37 5.07 -4.29
C VAL A 86 5.31 5.41 -5.43
N CYS A 87 6.04 6.53 -5.35
CA CYS A 87 7.00 6.93 -6.38
C CYS A 87 8.14 5.90 -6.55
N LYS A 88 8.71 5.40 -5.44
CA LYS A 88 9.78 4.40 -5.47
C LYS A 88 9.33 3.08 -6.08
N ILE A 89 8.15 2.60 -5.73
CA ILE A 89 7.62 1.35 -6.28
C ILE A 89 7.22 1.52 -7.74
N CYS A 90 6.73 2.70 -8.14
CA CYS A 90 6.48 3.01 -9.55
C CYS A 90 7.77 2.92 -10.38
N LYS A 91 8.88 3.49 -9.90
CA LYS A 91 10.19 3.34 -10.57
C LYS A 91 10.62 1.89 -10.66
N GLU A 92 10.43 1.09 -9.61
CA GLU A 92 10.91 -0.29 -9.58
C GLU A 92 10.09 -1.29 -10.42
N VAL A 93 8.83 -0.96 -10.72
CA VAL A 93 7.94 -1.80 -11.55
C VAL A 93 8.04 -1.40 -13.03
N PHE A 94 8.51 -0.20 -13.34
CA PHE A 94 8.52 0.38 -14.70
C PHE A 94 9.91 0.83 -15.19
N ALA A 95 10.99 0.52 -14.46
CA ALA A 95 12.37 0.67 -14.92
C ALA A 95 12.79 -0.54 -15.78
#